data_AF-D5XD22-F1
#
_entry.id   AF-D5XD22-F1
#
_cell.length_a   1.000
_cell.length_b   1.000
_cell.length_c   1.000
_cell.angle_alpha   90.00
_cell.angle_beta   90.00
_cell.angle_gamma   90.00
#
_symmetry.space_group_name_H-M   'P 1'
#
loop_
_entity.id
_entity.type
_entity.pdbx_description
1 polymer ?
#
loop_
_entity_poly.entity_id
_entity_poly.type
_entity_poly.pdbx_seq_one_letter_code
_entity_poly.pdbx_strand_id
1 'polypeptide(L)'
;MVCLRRIVFTVAVFLVFAGTAFASVRISSLSIFYETENTSKAVVYFQGNPPFTVYRSTDGNNWGTPVAQGLTGNFFCDSGLQNLVNYYYKIQDVDGTYGIAAAYPPTDNVHSSLIGKSELCAACHVTHAAQGAYLIIQPNVVALCTTCHDGSQSKYDVRNGKVRLSTGFGDTSGGPFGLLQAGLPVETAVYEGFESLSAREVPVTPTSVHNLGTSISQAPGGVSDISSGLSCVDCHDPHGVTGNFRNLRSQIQVTEGVRVGVNFQAFARTDPDATSGYGEDIYYNTGSIFFCSACHSDYNQPSGSGSTAATDTQTPGLELSPRSMNKFIHAVNTPLIFRGEYYTSSLPLESGTGVNVVVCLTCHQAHGTFKTGESAITGSTALIRMDRQAICQECHKK
;
A
#
# COMPACT_ATOMS: atom_id res chain seq x y z
N MET A 1 10.28 -52.02 -38.63
CA MET A 1 9.02 -51.28 -38.37
C MET A 1 9.29 -50.24 -37.31
N VAL A 2 9.60 -49.01 -37.72
CA VAL A 2 9.91 -47.88 -36.84
C VAL A 2 8.67 -46.97 -36.87
N CYS A 3 8.01 -46.81 -35.73
CA CYS A 3 6.80 -46.01 -35.60
C CYS A 3 7.19 -44.56 -35.28
N LEU A 4 7.15 -43.68 -36.29
CA LEU A 4 7.32 -42.23 -36.13
C LEU A 4 6.06 -41.63 -35.47
N ARG A 5 6.16 -41.16 -34.22
CA ARG A 5 5.18 -40.24 -33.63
C ARG A 5 5.50 -38.81 -34.09
N ARG A 6 4.60 -38.22 -34.86
CA ARG A 6 4.62 -36.78 -35.21
C ARG A 6 4.29 -35.96 -33.96
N ILE A 7 5.26 -35.20 -33.46
CA ILE A 7 5.05 -34.10 -32.52
C ILE A 7 4.76 -32.87 -33.37
N VAL A 8 3.52 -32.36 -33.31
CA VAL A 8 3.15 -31.08 -33.92
C VAL A 8 3.52 -29.99 -32.92
N PHE A 9 4.62 -29.28 -33.18
CA PHE A 9 4.93 -28.02 -32.50
C PHE A 9 4.10 -26.91 -33.17
N THR A 10 3.02 -26.49 -32.52
CA THR A 10 2.34 -25.24 -32.87
C THR A 10 3.20 -24.09 -32.37
N VAL A 11 4.03 -23.53 -33.24
CA VAL A 11 4.74 -22.26 -32.97
C VAL A 11 3.71 -21.14 -33.07
N ALA A 12 3.15 -20.74 -31.93
CA ALA A 12 2.42 -19.49 -31.82
C ALA A 12 3.43 -18.34 -31.92
N VAL A 13 3.51 -17.73 -33.09
CA VAL A 13 4.24 -16.47 -33.29
C VAL A 13 3.45 -15.38 -32.56
N PHE A 14 3.81 -15.11 -31.31
CA PHE A 14 3.40 -13.88 -30.64
C PHE A 14 4.12 -12.72 -31.32
N LEU A 15 3.41 -12.00 -32.19
CA LEU A 15 3.77 -10.65 -32.58
C LEU A 15 3.70 -9.78 -31.32
N VAL A 16 4.85 -9.62 -30.65
CA VAL A 16 5.03 -8.58 -29.64
C VAL A 16 5.06 -7.26 -30.41
N PHE A 17 3.93 -6.57 -30.46
CA PHE A 17 3.96 -5.13 -30.69
C PHE A 17 4.72 -4.53 -29.51
N ALA A 18 6.01 -4.28 -29.71
CA ALA A 18 6.78 -3.35 -28.89
C ALA A 18 6.18 -1.96 -29.15
N GLY A 19 5.08 -1.66 -28.46
CA GLY A 19 4.66 -0.29 -28.28
C GLY A 19 5.84 0.44 -27.69
N THR A 20 6.29 1.50 -28.36
CA THR A 20 7.26 2.44 -27.80
C THR A 20 6.65 2.92 -26.48
N ALA A 21 7.16 2.40 -25.36
CA ALA A 21 6.86 2.94 -24.06
C ALA A 21 7.34 4.39 -24.10
N PHE A 22 6.41 5.32 -24.28
CA PHE A 22 6.69 6.74 -24.10
C PHE A 22 7.34 6.85 -22.73
N ALA A 23 8.59 7.33 -22.71
CA ALA A 23 9.34 7.46 -21.48
C ALA A 23 8.59 8.46 -20.60
N SER A 24 7.82 7.97 -19.63
CA SER A 24 7.20 8.81 -18.60
C SER A 24 8.29 9.66 -17.96
N VAL A 25 8.00 10.93 -17.68
CA VAL A 25 8.89 11.77 -16.86
C VAL A 25 9.40 10.97 -15.66
N ARG A 26 10.71 10.84 -15.56
CA ARG A 26 11.36 10.07 -14.48
C ARG A 26 11.75 11.00 -13.36
N ILE A 27 11.24 10.73 -12.16
CA ILE A 27 11.69 11.40 -10.95
C ILE A 27 13.04 10.79 -10.57
N SER A 28 14.10 11.59 -10.65
CA SER A 28 15.47 11.14 -10.37
C SER A 28 15.76 11.11 -8.87
N SER A 29 15.36 12.14 -8.15
CA SER A 29 15.46 12.21 -6.69
C SER A 29 14.58 13.33 -6.14
N LEU A 30 14.31 13.27 -4.84
CA LEU A 30 13.66 14.34 -4.09
C LEU A 30 14.41 14.53 -2.78
N SER A 31 14.73 15.79 -2.46
CA SER A 31 15.41 16.16 -1.22
C SER A 31 14.63 17.22 -0.47
N ILE A 32 14.56 17.07 0.85
CA ILE A 32 13.98 18.03 1.78
C ILE A 32 15.09 18.70 2.57
N PHE A 33 14.97 20.01 2.72
CA PHE A 33 15.88 20.81 3.54
C PHE A 33 15.06 21.65 4.51
N TYR A 34 15.45 21.61 5.79
CA TYR A 34 14.92 22.53 6.79
C TYR A 34 15.17 23.98 6.37
N GLU A 35 14.14 24.83 6.54
CA GLU A 35 14.25 26.28 6.40
C GLU A 35 14.08 26.96 7.76
N THR A 36 13.06 26.52 8.52
CA THR A 36 12.78 26.98 9.88
C THR A 36 12.35 25.80 10.74
N GLU A 37 12.02 26.05 12.01
CA GLU A 37 11.40 25.06 12.90
C GLU A 37 10.09 24.47 12.34
N ASN A 38 9.32 25.26 11.58
CA ASN A 38 7.99 24.88 11.11
C ASN A 38 7.91 24.69 9.59
N THR A 39 8.96 25.06 8.86
CA THR A 39 8.98 25.00 7.39
C THR A 39 10.22 24.36 6.82
N SER A 40 10.07 23.80 5.62
CA SER A 40 11.11 23.20 4.82
C SER A 40 10.95 23.59 3.36
N LYS A 41 11.96 23.27 2.54
CA LYS A 41 11.87 23.27 1.08
C LYS A 41 12.06 21.87 0.52
N ALA A 42 11.38 21.58 -0.59
CA ALA A 42 11.61 20.39 -1.39
C ALA A 42 12.32 20.76 -2.70
N VAL A 43 13.32 19.97 -3.08
CA VAL A 43 13.97 20.03 -4.38
C VAL A 43 13.70 18.72 -5.11
N VAL A 44 13.00 18.80 -6.23
CA VAL A 44 12.62 17.64 -7.05
C VAL A 44 13.44 17.66 -8.33
N TYR A 45 14.16 16.57 -8.59
CA TYR A 45 14.96 16.37 -9.80
C TYR A 45 14.24 15.41 -10.74
N PHE A 46 14.20 15.74 -12.03
CA PHE A 46 13.42 14.98 -13.01
C PHE A 46 14.06 15.00 -14.40
N GLN A 47 13.70 14.02 -15.22
CA GLN A 47 14.15 13.85 -16.60
C GLN A 47 12.94 13.61 -17.52
N GLY A 48 12.97 14.17 -18.73
CA GLY A 48 11.90 14.08 -19.72
C GLY A 48 12.10 15.12 -20.83
N ASN A 49 11.06 15.42 -21.60
CA ASN A 49 11.13 16.33 -22.74
C ASN A 49 10.68 17.77 -22.36
N PRO A 50 11.60 18.73 -22.15
CA PRO A 50 11.21 20.09 -21.78
C PRO A 50 10.41 20.80 -22.91
N PRO A 51 9.64 21.85 -22.59
CA PRO A 51 9.48 22.46 -21.27
C PRO A 51 8.60 21.65 -20.31
N PHE A 52 8.86 21.80 -19.01
CA PHE A 52 8.09 21.15 -17.96
C PHE A 52 7.08 22.09 -17.28
N THR A 53 5.98 21.50 -16.85
CA THR A 53 4.96 22.08 -15.97
C THR A 53 4.93 21.31 -14.66
N VAL A 54 4.95 22.03 -13.53
CA VAL A 54 4.96 21.42 -12.19
C VAL A 54 3.67 21.78 -11.47
N TYR A 55 2.96 20.76 -11.00
CA TYR A 55 1.81 20.89 -10.12
C TYR A 55 2.18 20.43 -8.71
N ARG A 56 1.51 21.00 -7.71
CA ARG A 56 1.63 20.58 -6.31
C ARG A 56 0.26 20.25 -5.73
N SER A 57 0.19 19.20 -4.94
CA SER A 57 -1.00 18.79 -4.22
C SER A 57 -0.64 18.34 -2.79
N THR A 58 -1.57 18.47 -1.84
CA THR A 58 -1.44 17.92 -0.48
C THR A 58 -2.19 16.60 -0.30
N ASP A 59 -2.98 16.18 -1.29
CA ASP A 59 -3.75 14.94 -1.29
C ASP A 59 -3.41 14.02 -2.47
N GLY A 60 -2.59 14.48 -3.41
CA GLY A 60 -2.13 13.74 -4.60
C GLY A 60 -3.22 13.51 -5.65
N ASN A 61 -4.44 13.98 -5.41
CA ASN A 61 -5.59 13.82 -6.29
C ASN A 61 -5.99 15.15 -6.92
N ASN A 62 -6.08 16.20 -6.12
CA ASN A 62 -6.43 17.55 -6.54
C ASN A 62 -5.17 18.35 -6.85
N TRP A 63 -4.83 18.49 -8.14
CA TRP A 63 -3.58 19.10 -8.60
C TRP A 63 -3.62 20.63 -8.78
N GLY A 64 -4.81 21.23 -8.78
CA GLY A 64 -4.98 22.69 -8.88
C GLY A 64 -4.28 23.33 -10.08
N THR A 65 -3.89 24.61 -9.92
CA THR A 65 -3.07 25.35 -10.88
C THR A 65 -1.59 24.98 -10.75
N PRO A 66 -0.80 24.98 -11.84
CA PRO A 66 0.64 24.76 -11.75
C PRO A 66 1.34 25.75 -10.83
N VAL A 67 2.33 25.25 -10.07
CA VAL A 67 3.25 26.07 -9.26
C VAL A 67 4.44 26.58 -10.07
N ALA A 68 4.73 25.96 -11.22
CA ALA A 68 5.71 26.44 -12.20
C ALA A 68 5.37 25.93 -13.61
N GLN A 69 5.78 26.68 -14.65
CA GLN A 69 5.58 26.34 -16.06
C GLN A 69 6.77 26.81 -16.90
N GLY A 70 6.95 26.22 -18.08
CA GLY A 70 7.98 26.64 -19.03
C GLY A 70 9.41 26.30 -18.59
N LEU A 71 9.57 25.35 -17.66
CA LEU A 71 10.89 25.00 -17.13
C LEU A 71 11.69 24.23 -18.17
N THR A 72 12.90 24.68 -18.49
CA THR A 72 13.85 23.95 -19.35
C THR A 72 14.90 23.19 -18.56
N GLY A 73 15.05 23.51 -17.27
CA GLY A 73 15.91 22.80 -16.33
C GLY A 73 15.32 21.45 -15.90
N ASN A 74 16.16 20.65 -15.24
CA ASN A 74 15.84 19.30 -14.77
C ASN A 74 15.51 19.25 -13.26
N PHE A 75 15.17 20.38 -12.65
CA PHE A 75 14.78 20.45 -11.25
C PHE A 75 13.79 21.58 -10.97
N PHE A 76 13.09 21.46 -9.84
CA PHE A 76 12.23 22.50 -9.27
C PHE A 76 12.45 22.58 -7.75
N CYS A 77 12.51 23.78 -7.20
CA CYS A 77 12.64 24.04 -5.77
C CYS A 77 11.37 24.73 -5.26
N ASP A 78 10.74 24.15 -4.24
CA ASP A 78 9.53 24.65 -3.60
C ASP A 78 9.81 24.93 -2.13
N SER A 79 9.72 26.20 -1.72
CA SER A 79 10.03 26.68 -0.37
C SER A 79 8.77 26.95 0.44
N GLY A 80 8.90 27.05 1.77
CA GLY A 80 7.78 27.36 2.66
C GLY A 80 6.80 26.21 2.85
N LEU A 81 7.23 24.97 2.62
CA LEU A 81 6.43 23.77 2.90
C LEU A 81 6.28 23.60 4.39
N GLN A 82 5.07 23.34 4.87
CA GLN A 82 4.84 23.08 6.28
C GLN A 82 5.40 21.70 6.65
N ASN A 83 6.10 21.66 7.78
CA ASN A 83 6.58 20.40 8.33
C ASN A 83 5.39 19.50 8.71
N LEU A 84 5.58 18.19 8.54
CA LEU A 84 4.62 17.13 8.85
C LEU A 84 3.35 17.14 8.00
N VAL A 85 3.39 17.79 6.82
CA VAL A 85 2.32 17.77 5.81
C VAL A 85 2.77 16.96 4.59
N ASN A 86 1.89 16.13 4.05
CA ASN A 86 2.16 15.44 2.78
C ASN A 86 2.08 16.43 1.61
N TYR A 87 3.08 16.37 0.73
CA TYR A 87 3.08 17.06 -0.54
C TYR A 87 3.36 16.07 -1.67
N TYR A 88 2.73 16.31 -2.81
CA TYR A 88 2.92 15.56 -4.03
C TYR A 88 3.23 16.54 -5.16
N TYR A 89 4.18 16.18 -6.01
CA TYR A 89 4.57 16.95 -7.19
C TYR A 89 4.28 16.13 -8.43
N LYS A 90 3.50 16.67 -9.37
CA LYS A 90 3.32 16.09 -10.70
C LYS A 90 4.10 16.94 -11.68
N ILE A 91 5.10 16.34 -12.29
CA ILE A 91 5.96 16.98 -13.29
C ILE A 91 5.51 16.46 -14.63
N GLN A 92 4.97 17.34 -15.46
CA GLN A 92 4.51 17.03 -16.80
C GLN A 92 5.46 17.64 -17.83
N ASP A 93 5.80 16.89 -18.86
CA ASP A 93 6.64 17.33 -19.96
C ASP A 93 5.81 17.89 -21.13
N VAL A 94 6.50 18.32 -22.21
CA VAL A 94 5.85 18.91 -23.39
C VAL A 94 4.94 17.93 -24.13
N ASP A 95 5.22 16.64 -24.04
CA ASP A 95 4.46 15.57 -24.67
C ASP A 95 3.25 15.16 -23.83
N GLY A 96 3.09 15.76 -22.66
CA GLY A 96 2.00 15.49 -21.72
C GLY A 96 2.25 14.27 -20.84
N THR A 97 3.41 13.61 -20.94
CA THR A 97 3.79 12.53 -20.02
C THR A 97 4.14 13.12 -18.66
N TYR A 98 3.98 12.35 -17.58
CA TYR A 98 4.23 12.86 -16.25
C TYR A 98 4.80 11.81 -15.28
N GLY A 99 5.42 12.32 -14.23
CA GLY A 99 5.92 11.57 -13.08
C GLY A 99 5.44 12.22 -11.80
N ILE A 100 5.22 11.41 -10.76
CA ILE A 100 4.79 11.90 -9.45
C ILE A 100 5.88 11.64 -8.42
N ALA A 101 6.20 12.67 -7.63
CA ALA A 101 7.08 12.56 -6.48
C ALA A 101 6.30 12.86 -5.19
N ALA A 102 6.57 12.13 -4.12
CA ALA A 102 6.01 12.38 -2.80
C ALA A 102 7.07 12.99 -1.88
N ALA A 103 6.70 14.06 -1.19
CA ALA A 103 7.50 14.77 -0.21
C ALA A 103 6.78 14.74 1.14
N TYR A 104 7.55 14.43 2.19
CA TYR A 104 7.05 14.51 3.57
C TYR A 104 8.05 15.27 4.44
N PRO A 105 8.02 16.61 4.42
CA PRO A 105 8.90 17.40 5.25
C PRO A 105 8.70 17.13 6.75
N PRO A 106 9.74 17.27 7.56
CA PRO A 106 11.01 17.92 7.23
C PRO A 106 12.15 16.98 6.83
N THR A 107 11.92 15.67 6.79
CA THR A 107 12.97 14.67 6.57
C THR A 107 12.95 14.12 5.15
N ASP A 108 14.12 13.72 4.67
CA ASP A 108 14.22 12.94 3.44
C ASP A 108 13.50 11.60 3.58
N ASN A 109 12.84 11.19 2.51
CA ASN A 109 12.31 9.84 2.39
C ASN A 109 13.46 8.91 1.96
N VAL A 110 13.91 8.06 2.88
CA VAL A 110 14.98 7.06 2.64
C VAL A 110 14.58 5.97 1.64
N HIS A 111 13.29 5.88 1.30
CA HIS A 111 12.76 5.01 0.24
C HIS A 111 12.56 5.73 -1.09
N SER A 112 12.88 7.03 -1.18
CA SER A 112 12.87 7.72 -2.48
C SER A 112 13.98 7.18 -3.39
N SER A 113 13.93 7.55 -4.68
CA SER A 113 14.95 7.13 -5.65
C SER A 113 16.36 7.42 -5.12
N LEU A 114 17.15 6.35 -4.99
CA LEU A 114 18.54 6.37 -4.52
C LEU A 114 19.53 6.82 -5.61
N ILE A 115 19.03 7.16 -6.81
CA ILE A 115 19.87 7.66 -7.90
C ILE A 115 20.51 8.98 -7.46
N GLY A 116 21.83 8.97 -7.28
CA GLY A 116 22.59 10.12 -6.80
C GLY A 116 22.60 10.34 -5.28
N LYS A 117 22.06 9.40 -4.50
CA LYS A 117 22.08 9.41 -3.02
C LYS A 117 22.69 8.12 -2.44
N SER A 118 23.89 7.77 -2.92
CA SER A 118 24.56 6.51 -2.53
C SER A 118 24.87 6.39 -1.04
N GLU A 119 24.95 7.52 -0.33
CA GLU A 119 25.12 7.59 1.12
C GLU A 119 23.92 7.00 1.88
N LEU A 120 22.71 7.04 1.32
CA LEU A 120 21.52 6.47 1.95
C LEU A 120 21.54 4.93 1.94
N CYS A 121 22.34 4.30 1.08
CA CYS A 121 22.49 2.85 1.07
C CYS A 121 22.99 2.32 2.43
N ALA A 122 23.82 3.10 3.12
CA ALA A 122 24.38 2.75 4.43
C ALA A 122 23.35 2.79 5.57
N ALA A 123 22.17 3.40 5.35
CA ALA A 123 21.07 3.33 6.30
C ALA A 123 20.50 1.91 6.43
N CYS A 124 20.67 1.08 5.40
CA CYS A 124 20.14 -0.28 5.34
C CYS A 124 21.22 -1.35 5.22
N HIS A 125 22.29 -1.09 4.48
CA HIS A 125 23.30 -2.07 4.11
C HIS A 125 24.69 -1.76 4.68
N VAL A 126 25.45 -2.81 4.97
CA VAL A 126 26.87 -2.73 5.34
C VAL A 126 27.63 -3.97 4.84
N THR A 127 28.74 -3.77 4.13
CA THR A 127 29.40 -4.87 3.38
C THR A 127 30.19 -5.83 4.26
N HIS A 128 30.80 -5.37 5.36
CA HIS A 128 31.72 -6.17 6.18
C HIS A 128 31.25 -6.37 7.63
N ALA A 129 30.06 -5.90 7.98
CA ALA A 129 29.54 -5.96 9.35
C ALA A 129 28.03 -6.20 9.39
N ALA A 130 27.47 -6.83 8.36
CA ALA A 130 26.04 -7.08 8.28
C ALA A 130 25.62 -8.10 9.33
N GLN A 131 24.45 -7.88 9.91
CA GLN A 131 23.85 -8.82 10.86
C GLN A 131 22.91 -9.80 10.16
N GLY A 132 22.34 -9.41 9.01
CA GLY A 132 21.38 -10.22 8.26
C GLY A 132 21.81 -10.52 6.83
N ALA A 133 21.09 -11.45 6.21
CA ALA A 133 21.26 -11.79 4.79
C ALA A 133 21.09 -10.57 3.88
N TYR A 134 21.74 -10.56 2.72
CA TYR A 134 21.74 -9.42 1.79
C TYR A 134 22.37 -8.13 2.34
N LEU A 135 23.36 -8.29 3.22
CA LEU A 135 24.16 -7.20 3.78
C LEU A 135 23.38 -6.21 4.65
N ILE A 136 22.21 -6.56 5.18
CA ILE A 136 21.44 -5.63 5.99
C ILE A 136 22.03 -5.45 7.40
N ILE A 137 21.90 -4.24 7.95
CA ILE A 137 22.49 -3.85 9.24
C ILE A 137 21.79 -4.48 10.46
N GLN A 138 20.61 -5.07 10.28
CA GLN A 138 19.83 -5.76 11.31
C GLN A 138 19.70 -7.25 11.01
N PRO A 139 19.38 -8.12 11.99
CA PRO A 139 19.32 -9.57 11.77
C PRO A 139 18.32 -10.03 10.71
N ASN A 140 17.22 -9.28 10.51
CA ASN A 140 16.19 -9.56 9.52
C ASN A 140 15.50 -8.27 9.05
N VAL A 141 14.68 -8.39 8.00
CA VAL A 141 13.99 -7.26 7.35
C VAL A 141 13.02 -6.55 8.29
N VAL A 142 12.30 -7.25 9.17
CA VAL A 142 11.36 -6.63 10.10
C VAL A 142 12.11 -5.79 11.13
N ALA A 143 13.20 -6.32 11.70
CA ALA A 143 14.08 -5.59 12.60
C ALA A 143 14.65 -4.34 11.89
N LEU A 144 15.07 -4.46 10.62
CA LEU A 144 15.54 -3.33 9.83
C LEU A 144 14.48 -2.25 9.65
N CYS A 145 13.31 -2.59 9.11
CA CYS A 145 12.28 -1.60 8.83
C CYS A 145 11.80 -0.89 10.11
N THR A 146 11.72 -1.63 11.21
CA THR A 146 11.26 -1.07 12.48
C THR A 146 12.30 -0.23 13.22
N THR A 147 13.56 -0.11 12.76
CA THR A 147 14.49 0.88 13.33
C THR A 147 14.04 2.32 13.07
N CYS A 148 13.26 2.52 12.00
CA CYS A 148 12.71 3.83 11.64
C CYS A 148 11.19 3.87 11.84
N HIS A 149 10.50 2.75 11.61
CA HIS A 149 9.05 2.65 11.65
C HIS A 149 8.46 2.30 13.03
N ASP A 150 9.24 2.45 14.10
CA ASP A 150 8.78 2.31 15.49
C ASP A 150 8.22 3.62 16.08
N GLY A 151 8.11 4.66 15.25
CA GLY A 151 7.66 6.00 15.65
C GLY A 151 8.79 6.96 16.02
N SER A 152 10.05 6.52 16.07
CA SER A 152 11.17 7.39 16.43
C SER A 152 11.65 8.29 15.27
N GLN A 153 11.77 7.73 14.06
CA GLN A 153 12.35 8.42 12.90
C GLN A 153 11.34 8.68 11.77
N SER A 154 10.58 7.64 11.37
CA SER A 154 9.63 7.73 10.27
C SER A 154 8.37 8.50 10.67
N LYS A 155 7.63 8.97 9.66
CA LYS A 155 6.24 9.42 9.83
C LYS A 155 5.38 8.35 10.50
N TYR A 156 5.62 7.09 10.15
CA TYR A 156 4.77 5.98 10.55
C TYR A 156 5.39 5.21 11.70
N ASP A 157 4.63 5.09 12.78
CA ASP A 157 4.83 4.07 13.81
C ASP A 157 3.93 2.89 13.48
N VAL A 158 4.48 1.92 12.76
CA VAL A 158 3.70 0.79 12.27
C VAL A 158 3.36 -0.19 13.39
N ARG A 159 4.11 -0.17 14.50
CA ARG A 159 3.85 -1.04 15.67
C ARG A 159 2.56 -0.61 16.38
N ASN A 160 2.42 0.70 16.61
CA ASN A 160 1.23 1.26 17.26
C ASN A 160 0.12 1.65 16.28
N GLY A 161 0.36 1.48 14.98
CA GLY A 161 -0.56 1.91 13.93
C GLY A 161 -0.78 3.42 13.94
N LYS A 162 0.28 4.20 14.20
CA LYS A 162 0.22 5.67 14.35
C LYS A 162 0.96 6.41 13.22
N VAL A 163 0.51 7.63 12.97
CA VAL A 163 1.06 8.56 11.99
C VAL A 163 1.43 9.85 12.72
N ARG A 164 2.64 10.37 12.45
CA ARG A 164 3.14 11.62 13.02
C ARG A 164 2.50 12.82 12.33
N LEU A 165 2.06 13.77 13.14
CA LEU A 165 1.33 14.98 12.79
C LEU A 165 1.94 16.17 13.55
N SER A 166 1.65 17.39 13.10
CA SER A 166 2.05 18.61 13.83
C SER A 166 1.47 18.69 15.24
N THR A 167 0.33 18.04 15.48
CA THR A 167 -0.38 17.98 16.76
C THR A 167 -0.01 16.77 17.62
N GLY A 168 0.90 15.90 17.16
CA GLY A 168 1.29 14.68 17.86
C GLY A 168 1.14 13.43 16.99
N PHE A 169 0.58 12.35 17.52
CA PHE A 169 0.35 11.10 16.79
C PHE A 169 -1.15 10.80 16.64
N GLY A 170 -1.60 10.56 15.41
CA GLY A 170 -2.94 10.08 15.08
C GLY A 170 -2.95 8.59 14.71
N ASP A 171 -4.13 7.94 14.70
CA ASP A 171 -4.25 6.57 14.19
C ASP A 171 -4.06 6.55 12.65
N THR A 172 -3.36 5.54 12.13
CA THR A 172 -3.19 5.32 10.69
C THR A 172 -4.38 4.55 10.15
N SER A 173 -4.62 4.71 8.86
CA SER A 173 -5.61 3.90 8.14
C SER A 173 -5.16 2.45 7.92
N GLY A 174 -3.88 2.14 8.12
CA GLY A 174 -3.29 0.80 7.93
C GLY A 174 -3.41 -0.12 9.15
N GLY A 175 -3.56 0.46 10.34
CA GLY A 175 -3.59 -0.29 11.60
C GLY A 175 -2.21 -0.73 12.10
N PRO A 176 -2.15 -1.29 13.33
CA PRO A 176 -0.91 -1.78 13.94
C PRO A 176 -0.41 -3.09 13.32
N PHE A 177 0.89 -3.34 13.44
CA PHE A 177 1.54 -4.63 13.19
C PHE A 177 2.06 -5.25 14.49
N GLY A 178 1.91 -6.57 14.62
CA GLY A 178 2.46 -7.37 15.72
C GLY A 178 1.47 -8.39 16.27
N LEU A 179 1.91 -9.15 17.26
CA LEU A 179 1.05 -9.90 18.17
C LEU A 179 0.25 -8.90 19.00
N LEU A 180 -1.04 -8.85 18.72
CA LEU A 180 -1.99 -8.00 19.41
C LEU A 180 -2.69 -8.84 20.46
N GLN A 181 -2.29 -8.73 21.73
CA GLN A 181 -2.90 -9.50 22.83
C GLN A 181 -3.52 -8.59 23.89
N ALA A 182 -4.78 -8.84 24.23
CA ALA A 182 -5.53 -8.08 25.22
C ALA A 182 -4.75 -7.89 26.52
N GLY A 183 -4.65 -6.64 26.98
CA GLY A 183 -3.97 -6.29 28.23
C GLY A 183 -2.45 -6.37 28.19
N LEU A 184 -1.86 -6.64 27.01
CA LEU A 184 -0.43 -6.55 26.79
C LEU A 184 -0.13 -5.41 25.80
N PRO A 185 1.09 -4.84 25.83
CA PRO A 185 1.56 -4.01 24.73
C PRO A 185 1.62 -4.80 23.42
N VAL A 186 1.62 -4.09 22.28
CA VAL A 186 1.83 -4.77 20.98
C VAL A 186 3.25 -5.32 20.96
N GLU A 187 3.37 -6.64 20.98
CA GLU A 187 4.65 -7.30 20.74
C GLU A 187 4.80 -7.44 19.24
N THR A 188 5.80 -6.86 18.59
CA THR A 188 6.07 -7.26 17.20
C THR A 188 6.56 -8.70 17.25
N ALA A 189 5.70 -9.68 16.96
CA ALA A 189 6.09 -11.08 17.06
C ALA A 189 7.22 -11.42 16.08
N VAL A 190 8.41 -11.53 16.66
CA VAL A 190 9.28 -12.70 16.75
C VAL A 190 9.63 -13.38 15.42
N TYR A 191 10.57 -12.79 14.71
CA TYR A 191 11.70 -13.61 14.26
C TYR A 191 12.49 -14.01 15.52
N GLU A 192 12.97 -15.26 15.60
CA GLU A 192 13.80 -15.73 16.74
C GLU A 192 14.87 -14.68 17.10
N GLY A 193 14.83 -14.17 18.34
CA GLY A 193 15.82 -13.22 18.86
C GLY A 193 15.53 -11.72 18.70
N PHE A 194 14.36 -11.32 18.21
CA PHE A 194 13.95 -9.90 18.19
C PHE A 194 12.53 -9.71 18.75
N GLU A 195 12.45 -9.16 19.96
CA GLU A 195 11.21 -8.69 20.56
C GLU A 195 11.27 -7.17 20.71
N SER A 196 10.19 -6.51 20.32
CA SER A 196 10.00 -5.10 20.63
C SER A 196 8.58 -4.88 21.12
N LEU A 197 8.46 -4.26 22.29
CA LEU A 197 7.19 -3.94 22.92
C LEU A 197 6.77 -2.53 22.52
N SER A 198 5.50 -2.37 22.21
CA SER A 198 4.92 -1.05 22.02
C SER A 198 4.58 -0.39 23.37
N ALA A 199 4.18 0.88 23.34
CA ALA A 199 3.70 1.59 24.52
C ALA A 199 2.17 1.53 24.67
N ARG A 200 1.46 1.01 23.67
CA ARG A 200 -0.01 0.98 23.62
C ARG A 200 -0.51 -0.41 24.00
N GLU A 201 -1.29 -0.47 25.08
CA GLU A 201 -2.03 -1.69 25.43
C GLU A 201 -3.08 -2.00 24.37
N VAL A 202 -3.19 -3.28 24.04
CA VAL A 202 -4.22 -3.78 23.13
C VAL A 202 -5.51 -3.96 23.93
N PRO A 203 -6.63 -3.31 23.56
CA PRO A 203 -7.87 -3.38 24.33
C PRO A 203 -8.54 -4.75 24.23
N VAL A 204 -8.44 -5.42 23.07
CA VAL A 204 -8.93 -6.78 22.82
C VAL A 204 -7.97 -7.49 21.88
N THR A 205 -7.73 -8.78 22.06
CA THR A 205 -6.96 -9.59 21.11
C THR A 205 -7.77 -9.68 19.81
N PRO A 206 -7.35 -9.02 18.71
CA PRO A 206 -8.02 -9.23 17.44
C PRO A 206 -7.75 -10.65 16.96
N THR A 207 -8.76 -11.24 16.34
CA THR A 207 -8.71 -12.60 15.80
C THR A 207 -8.25 -12.63 14.34
N SER A 208 -7.93 -11.46 13.76
CA SER A 208 -7.29 -11.34 12.45
C SER A 208 -6.19 -10.28 12.45
N VAL A 209 -5.00 -10.69 11.99
CA VAL A 209 -3.78 -9.88 11.82
C VAL A 209 -2.94 -10.48 10.70
N HIS A 210 -2.27 -9.64 9.90
CA HIS A 210 -1.17 -10.07 9.05
C HIS A 210 0.11 -10.10 9.89
N ASN A 211 0.29 -11.19 10.66
CA ASN A 211 1.50 -11.39 11.45
C ASN A 211 2.71 -11.63 10.54
N LEU A 212 3.82 -10.98 10.90
CA LEU A 212 5.10 -11.15 10.21
C LEU A 212 5.89 -12.29 10.87
N GLY A 213 6.73 -12.99 10.12
CA GLY A 213 7.60 -14.06 10.60
C GLY A 213 6.90 -15.36 10.98
N THR A 214 5.56 -15.39 11.01
CA THR A 214 4.78 -16.59 11.29
C THR A 214 4.34 -17.27 10.01
N SER A 215 4.62 -18.56 9.86
CA SER A 215 4.13 -19.38 8.74
C SER A 215 2.62 -19.22 8.60
N ILE A 216 2.18 -18.74 7.44
CA ILE A 216 0.76 -18.73 7.07
C ILE A 216 0.50 -19.94 6.18
N SER A 217 -0.25 -20.91 6.69
CA SER A 217 -0.49 -22.17 5.95
C SER A 217 -1.33 -21.99 4.68
N GLN A 218 -2.01 -20.84 4.52
CA GLN A 218 -2.66 -20.34 3.31
C GLN A 218 -3.44 -19.06 3.64
N ALA A 219 -3.36 -18.02 2.80
CA ALA A 219 -4.36 -16.97 2.81
C ALA A 219 -5.75 -17.56 2.44
N PRO A 220 -6.86 -16.99 2.96
CA PRO A 220 -8.20 -17.29 2.47
C PRO A 220 -8.26 -17.24 0.94
N GLY A 221 -8.68 -18.33 0.30
CA GLY A 221 -8.59 -18.52 -1.14
C GLY A 221 -7.53 -19.52 -1.60
N GLY A 222 -6.68 -20.00 -0.69
CA GLY A 222 -5.87 -21.20 -0.90
C GLY A 222 -4.73 -21.06 -1.90
N VAL A 223 -4.48 -19.85 -2.41
CA VAL A 223 -3.48 -19.62 -3.47
C VAL A 223 -2.09 -19.31 -2.96
N SER A 224 -1.86 -18.97 -1.69
CA SER A 224 -0.50 -18.65 -1.19
C SER A 224 0.17 -19.79 -0.43
N ASP A 225 1.45 -20.06 -0.76
CA ASP A 225 2.36 -20.94 -0.02
C ASP A 225 3.54 -20.12 0.51
N ILE A 226 3.25 -19.21 1.45
CA ILE A 226 4.28 -18.43 2.16
C ILE A 226 4.57 -19.15 3.48
N SER A 227 5.10 -20.38 3.35
CA SER A 227 5.47 -21.24 4.48
C SER A 227 6.55 -20.64 5.38
N SER A 228 7.32 -19.65 4.89
CA SER A 228 8.28 -18.87 5.68
C SER A 228 7.64 -17.74 6.51
N GLY A 229 6.34 -17.49 6.35
CA GLY A 229 5.65 -16.35 6.93
C GLY A 229 5.86 -15.04 6.18
N LEU A 230 4.98 -14.06 6.42
CA LEU A 230 5.06 -12.74 5.80
C LEU A 230 6.19 -11.90 6.39
N SER A 231 6.69 -10.97 5.60
CA SER A 231 7.64 -9.93 5.95
C SER A 231 7.16 -8.60 5.35
N CYS A 232 7.78 -7.48 5.74
CA CYS A 232 7.43 -6.19 5.18
C CYS A 232 7.60 -6.17 3.64
N VAL A 233 8.58 -6.91 3.11
CA VAL A 233 8.96 -6.85 1.68
C VAL A 233 8.14 -7.77 0.77
N ASP A 234 7.20 -8.55 1.33
CA ASP A 234 6.23 -9.31 0.54
C ASP A 234 5.15 -8.38 -0.03
N CYS A 235 4.84 -7.29 0.68
CA CYS A 235 3.89 -6.27 0.26
C CYS A 235 4.56 -4.97 -0.19
N HIS A 236 5.70 -4.60 0.41
CA HIS A 236 6.41 -3.36 0.14
C HIS A 236 7.68 -3.56 -0.71
N ASP A 237 8.01 -2.56 -1.51
CA ASP A 237 9.27 -2.38 -2.23
C ASP A 237 10.12 -1.34 -1.50
N PRO A 238 11.14 -1.75 -0.72
CA PRO A 238 11.93 -0.82 0.08
C PRO A 238 12.80 0.12 -0.76
N HIS A 239 12.97 -0.15 -2.06
CA HIS A 239 13.71 0.69 -3.00
C HIS A 239 12.83 1.74 -3.70
N GLY A 240 11.51 1.74 -3.44
CA GLY A 240 10.58 2.77 -3.92
C GLY A 240 10.43 2.85 -5.43
N VAL A 241 10.73 1.78 -6.18
CA VAL A 241 10.71 1.78 -7.66
C VAL A 241 9.29 1.94 -8.19
N THR A 242 8.30 1.54 -7.40
CA THR A 242 6.88 1.55 -7.79
C THR A 242 6.21 2.91 -7.69
N GLY A 243 6.81 3.88 -6.99
CA GLY A 243 6.35 5.28 -6.97
C GLY A 243 4.98 5.54 -6.33
N ASN A 244 4.37 4.56 -5.63
CA ASN A 244 3.15 4.79 -4.87
C ASN A 244 3.45 5.23 -3.42
N PHE A 245 2.51 5.92 -2.77
CA PHE A 245 2.74 6.56 -1.47
C PHE A 245 3.13 5.63 -0.31
N ARG A 246 2.88 4.32 -0.45
CA ARG A 246 3.21 3.28 0.54
C ARG A 246 4.36 2.39 0.10
N ASN A 247 4.99 2.69 -1.04
CA ASN A 247 5.98 1.82 -1.68
C ASN A 247 5.49 0.37 -1.81
N LEU A 248 4.24 0.15 -2.18
CA LEU A 248 3.72 -1.20 -2.41
C LEU A 248 4.34 -1.80 -3.67
N ARG A 249 4.56 -3.11 -3.68
CA ARG A 249 5.08 -3.79 -4.88
C ARG A 249 4.07 -3.73 -6.03
N SER A 250 4.57 -3.60 -7.24
CA SER A 250 3.78 -3.73 -8.47
C SER A 250 3.68 -5.18 -8.96
N GLN A 251 4.33 -6.10 -8.27
CA GLN A 251 4.28 -7.53 -8.54
C GLN A 251 4.28 -8.30 -7.22
N ILE A 252 3.19 -9.01 -6.97
CA ILE A 252 3.01 -9.85 -5.78
C ILE A 252 3.29 -11.28 -6.16
N GLN A 253 4.23 -11.91 -5.44
CA GLN A 253 4.48 -13.34 -5.57
C GLN A 253 3.48 -14.09 -4.69
N VAL A 254 2.73 -14.99 -5.31
CA VAL A 254 1.64 -15.71 -4.64
C VAL A 254 2.09 -17.12 -4.27
N THR A 255 2.76 -17.80 -5.20
CA THR A 255 3.47 -19.08 -4.98
C THR A 255 4.82 -19.06 -5.71
N GLU A 256 5.58 -20.14 -5.58
CA GLU A 256 6.70 -20.39 -6.47
C GLU A 256 6.23 -20.42 -7.94
N GLY A 257 6.73 -19.49 -8.75
CA GLY A 257 6.41 -19.39 -10.18
C GLY A 257 5.15 -18.60 -10.54
N VAL A 258 4.28 -18.27 -9.58
CA VAL A 258 3.07 -17.46 -9.84
C VAL A 258 3.23 -16.05 -9.29
N ARG A 259 3.12 -15.06 -10.18
CA ARG A 259 3.19 -13.64 -9.85
C ARG A 259 2.02 -12.88 -10.44
N VAL A 260 1.39 -12.04 -9.63
CA VAL A 260 0.29 -11.17 -10.04
C VAL A 260 0.84 -9.76 -10.21
N GLY A 261 0.71 -9.22 -11.42
CA GLY A 261 1.00 -7.81 -11.70
C GLY A 261 -0.09 -6.93 -11.13
N VAL A 262 0.30 -5.89 -10.40
CA VAL A 262 -0.61 -4.97 -9.72
C VAL A 262 -0.23 -3.54 -10.06
N ASN A 263 -1.18 -2.78 -10.57
CA ASN A 263 -1.04 -1.34 -10.71
C ASN A 263 -1.74 -0.66 -9.52
N PHE A 264 -1.11 -0.67 -8.35
CA PHE A 264 -1.64 -0.02 -7.16
C PHE A 264 -1.19 1.43 -7.12
N GLN A 265 -2.14 2.36 -7.06
CA GLN A 265 -1.85 3.75 -6.78
C GLN A 265 -2.81 4.31 -5.74
N ALA A 266 -2.26 5.06 -4.81
CA ALA A 266 -3.01 5.80 -3.82
C ALA A 266 -2.17 6.97 -3.30
N PHE A 267 -2.85 7.86 -2.60
CA PHE A 267 -2.27 9.05 -1.99
C PHE A 267 -2.84 9.22 -0.58
N ALA A 268 -2.24 10.11 0.21
CA ALA A 268 -2.70 10.40 1.55
C ALA A 268 -2.67 11.91 1.80
N ARG A 269 -3.78 12.46 2.24
CA ARG A 269 -3.81 13.79 2.85
C ARG A 269 -3.47 13.65 4.33
N THR A 270 -2.64 14.55 4.86
CA THR A 270 -2.45 14.62 6.31
C THR A 270 -3.68 15.26 6.95
N ASP A 271 -4.23 14.63 8.00
CA ASP A 271 -5.43 15.10 8.70
C ASP A 271 -5.14 15.25 10.20
N PRO A 272 -4.59 16.39 10.64
CA PRO A 272 -4.27 16.65 12.05
C PRO A 272 -5.49 16.62 12.98
N ASP A 273 -6.69 16.87 12.44
CA ASP A 273 -7.94 16.94 13.19
C ASP A 273 -8.69 15.58 13.21
N ALA A 274 -8.16 14.59 12.48
CA ALA A 274 -8.73 13.25 12.35
C ALA A 274 -10.22 13.25 11.99
N THR A 275 -10.60 14.08 11.02
CA THR A 275 -11.98 14.21 10.52
C THR A 275 -12.54 12.91 9.93
N SER A 276 -11.69 12.03 9.39
CA SER A 276 -12.07 10.67 8.97
C SER A 276 -11.98 9.61 10.08
N GLY A 277 -11.58 10.01 11.29
CA GLY A 277 -11.22 9.12 12.39
C GLY A 277 -9.76 8.62 12.35
N TYR A 278 -8.96 9.07 11.39
CA TYR A 278 -7.55 8.75 11.23
C TYR A 278 -6.72 10.03 11.05
N GLY A 279 -5.44 10.01 11.43
CA GLY A 279 -4.51 11.12 11.21
C GLY A 279 -4.15 11.37 9.74
N GLU A 280 -4.73 10.60 8.82
CA GLU A 280 -4.53 10.73 7.38
C GLU A 280 -5.76 10.21 6.63
N ASP A 281 -6.09 10.89 5.53
CA ASP A 281 -7.15 10.47 4.61
C ASP A 281 -6.52 9.83 3.39
N ILE A 282 -6.84 8.56 3.16
CA ILE A 282 -6.29 7.85 2.01
C ILE A 282 -7.22 7.96 0.83
N TYR A 283 -6.65 8.40 -0.29
CA TYR A 283 -7.29 8.34 -1.59
C TYR A 283 -6.77 7.12 -2.33
N TYR A 284 -7.58 6.05 -2.37
CA TYR A 284 -7.29 4.89 -3.21
C TYR A 284 -7.63 5.25 -4.66
N ASN A 285 -6.62 5.30 -5.52
CA ASN A 285 -6.81 5.67 -6.92
C ASN A 285 -7.15 4.42 -7.73
N THR A 286 -6.29 3.40 -7.70
CA THR A 286 -6.51 2.17 -8.46
C THR A 286 -5.78 0.98 -7.86
N GLY A 287 -6.29 -0.22 -8.14
CA GLY A 287 -5.55 -1.47 -8.02
C GLY A 287 -5.52 -2.08 -6.61
N SER A 288 -6.21 -1.50 -5.64
CA SER A 288 -6.25 -2.03 -4.27
C SER A 288 -6.87 -3.42 -4.19
N ILE A 289 -7.91 -3.68 -4.99
CA ILE A 289 -8.52 -5.01 -5.02
C ILE A 289 -7.58 -6.06 -5.60
N PHE A 290 -6.83 -5.75 -6.65
CA PHE A 290 -5.89 -6.69 -7.27
C PHE A 290 -4.67 -6.94 -6.37
N PHE A 291 -4.27 -5.93 -5.59
CA PHE A 291 -3.22 -6.09 -4.58
C PHE A 291 -3.60 -7.14 -3.52
N CYS A 292 -4.76 -6.97 -2.87
CA CYS A 292 -5.19 -7.88 -1.83
C CYS A 292 -5.57 -9.26 -2.39
N SER A 293 -6.25 -9.28 -3.55
CA SER A 293 -6.72 -10.52 -4.15
C SER A 293 -5.63 -11.34 -4.84
N ALA A 294 -4.40 -10.82 -4.96
CA ALA A 294 -3.26 -11.64 -5.33
C ALA A 294 -3.10 -12.84 -4.37
N CYS A 295 -3.31 -12.64 -3.07
CA CYS A 295 -3.35 -13.72 -2.08
C CYS A 295 -4.77 -14.14 -1.69
N HIS A 296 -5.74 -13.22 -1.76
CA HIS A 296 -7.14 -13.43 -1.37
C HIS A 296 -8.10 -13.54 -2.55
N SER A 297 -7.72 -14.31 -3.58
CA SER A 297 -8.39 -14.34 -4.89
C SER A 297 -9.88 -14.61 -4.79
N ASP A 298 -10.29 -15.53 -3.92
CA ASP A 298 -11.69 -15.93 -3.76
C ASP A 298 -12.64 -14.78 -3.42
N TYR A 299 -12.13 -13.69 -2.83
CA TYR A 299 -12.97 -12.56 -2.40
C TYR A 299 -13.13 -11.46 -3.46
N ASN A 300 -12.40 -11.53 -4.58
CA ASN A 300 -12.62 -10.60 -5.69
C ASN A 300 -13.84 -11.04 -6.52
N GLN A 301 -15.02 -10.63 -6.06
CA GLN A 301 -16.31 -11.12 -6.53
C GLN A 301 -17.17 -10.01 -7.13
N PRO A 302 -17.86 -10.28 -8.27
CA PRO A 302 -18.66 -9.27 -8.98
C PRO A 302 -19.88 -8.77 -8.20
N SER A 303 -20.49 -7.71 -8.72
CA SER A 303 -21.83 -7.30 -8.33
C SER A 303 -22.82 -8.47 -8.46
N GLY A 304 -23.68 -8.64 -7.46
CA GLY A 304 -24.65 -9.74 -7.40
C GLY A 304 -24.14 -11.00 -6.69
N SER A 305 -22.86 -11.11 -6.32
CA SER A 305 -22.33 -12.29 -5.60
C SER A 305 -22.91 -12.51 -4.20
N GLY A 306 -23.61 -11.51 -3.64
CA GLY A 306 -24.40 -11.69 -2.41
C GLY A 306 -25.70 -12.47 -2.62
N SER A 307 -26.18 -12.60 -3.86
CA SER A 307 -27.42 -13.30 -4.23
C SER A 307 -27.22 -14.42 -5.26
N THR A 308 -26.05 -14.47 -5.89
CA THR A 308 -25.65 -15.51 -6.84
C THR A 308 -24.40 -16.19 -6.29
N ALA A 309 -24.41 -17.51 -6.25
CA ALA A 309 -23.30 -18.27 -5.69
C ALA A 309 -22.06 -18.15 -6.60
N ALA A 310 -20.89 -17.94 -5.99
CA ALA A 310 -19.62 -17.78 -6.69
C ALA A 310 -19.21 -19.09 -7.39
N THR A 311 -18.87 -18.98 -8.66
CA THR A 311 -18.34 -20.09 -9.49
C THR A 311 -16.94 -19.79 -10.02
N ASP A 312 -16.51 -18.53 -9.95
CA ASP A 312 -15.22 -18.03 -10.42
C ASP A 312 -14.71 -16.89 -9.50
N THR A 313 -13.52 -16.35 -9.83
CA THR A 313 -12.95 -15.15 -9.23
C THR A 313 -12.63 -14.13 -10.32
N GLN A 314 -12.79 -12.85 -10.02
CA GLN A 314 -12.36 -11.77 -10.91
C GLN A 314 -10.86 -11.48 -10.86
N THR A 315 -10.09 -12.19 -10.03
CA THR A 315 -8.63 -12.01 -9.99
C THR A 315 -7.97 -12.64 -11.21
N PRO A 316 -7.30 -11.86 -12.07
CA PRO A 316 -6.73 -12.38 -13.31
C PRO A 316 -5.72 -13.49 -13.08
N GLY A 317 -5.87 -14.59 -13.81
CA GLY A 317 -4.93 -15.70 -13.80
C GLY A 317 -5.03 -16.63 -12.58
N LEU A 318 -6.04 -16.45 -11.72
CA LEU A 318 -6.31 -17.33 -10.58
C LEU A 318 -7.70 -17.96 -10.70
N GLU A 319 -7.87 -19.14 -10.12
CA GLU A 319 -9.15 -19.86 -10.05
C GLU A 319 -9.75 -19.76 -8.66
N LEU A 320 -11.08 -19.87 -8.58
CA LEU A 320 -11.80 -19.90 -7.30
C LEU A 320 -11.50 -21.22 -6.57
N SER A 321 -11.11 -21.14 -5.31
CA SER A 321 -10.83 -22.36 -4.55
C SER A 321 -12.10 -23.18 -4.29
N PRO A 322 -11.98 -24.51 -4.13
CA PRO A 322 -13.11 -25.36 -3.75
C PRO A 322 -13.80 -24.94 -2.44
N ARG A 323 -13.11 -24.19 -1.56
CA ARG A 323 -13.69 -23.72 -0.29
C ARG A 323 -14.72 -22.61 -0.48
N SER A 324 -14.56 -21.80 -1.54
CA SER A 324 -15.44 -20.67 -1.85
C SER A 324 -16.40 -20.94 -3.00
N MET A 325 -16.23 -22.07 -3.70
CA MET A 325 -17.17 -22.52 -4.71
C MET A 325 -18.58 -22.71 -4.13
N ASN A 326 -19.57 -22.20 -4.86
CA ASN A 326 -20.98 -22.20 -4.51
C ASN A 326 -21.29 -21.47 -3.18
N LYS A 327 -20.49 -20.47 -2.79
CA LYS A 327 -20.75 -19.59 -1.65
C LYS A 327 -21.26 -18.23 -2.11
N PHE A 328 -22.04 -17.56 -1.27
CA PHE A 328 -22.45 -16.17 -1.49
C PHE A 328 -21.46 -15.26 -0.76
N ILE A 329 -20.87 -14.33 -1.50
CA ILE A 329 -19.75 -13.51 -1.04
C ILE A 329 -20.08 -12.04 -1.28
N HIS A 330 -19.69 -11.18 -0.35
CA HIS A 330 -19.89 -9.75 -0.52
C HIS A 330 -19.13 -9.25 -1.75
N ALA A 331 -19.83 -8.55 -2.64
CA ALA A 331 -19.23 -8.00 -3.84
C ALA A 331 -18.21 -6.91 -3.49
N VAL A 332 -17.09 -6.88 -4.21
CA VAL A 332 -16.07 -5.83 -4.16
C VAL A 332 -15.74 -5.41 -5.57
N ASN A 333 -14.94 -4.36 -5.75
CA ASN A 333 -14.69 -3.77 -7.07
C ASN A 333 -15.98 -3.37 -7.80
N THR A 334 -17.01 -3.01 -7.02
CA THR A 334 -18.33 -2.63 -7.51
C THR A 334 -18.67 -1.24 -7.01
N PRO A 335 -19.35 -0.40 -7.81
CA PRO A 335 -19.84 0.89 -7.36
C PRO A 335 -20.72 0.78 -6.11
N LEU A 336 -20.59 1.74 -5.20
CA LEU A 336 -21.50 1.88 -4.06
C LEU A 336 -22.82 2.52 -4.50
N ILE A 337 -23.66 1.74 -5.17
CA ILE A 337 -24.95 2.18 -5.71
C ILE A 337 -26.08 1.38 -5.08
N PHE A 338 -27.17 2.05 -4.71
CA PHE A 338 -28.41 1.41 -4.34
C PHE A 338 -29.60 2.13 -4.99
N ARG A 339 -30.47 1.37 -5.66
CA ARG A 339 -31.64 1.89 -6.41
C ARG A 339 -31.34 3.01 -7.41
N GLY A 340 -30.15 2.99 -8.02
CA GLY A 340 -29.74 3.98 -9.01
C GLY A 340 -29.09 5.24 -8.43
N GLU A 341 -28.96 5.33 -7.11
CA GLU A 341 -28.28 6.45 -6.44
C GLU A 341 -26.93 6.02 -5.88
N TYR A 342 -25.93 6.90 -6.03
CA TYR A 342 -24.62 6.74 -5.40
C TYR A 342 -24.70 7.13 -3.93
N TYR A 343 -24.30 6.22 -3.06
CA TYR A 343 -24.29 6.49 -1.62
C TYR A 343 -22.98 7.13 -1.20
N THR A 344 -23.07 8.06 -0.25
CA THR A 344 -21.90 8.56 0.48
C THR A 344 -21.56 7.62 1.63
N SER A 345 -20.27 7.42 1.84
CA SER A 345 -19.71 6.71 2.97
C SER A 345 -18.62 7.55 3.63
N SER A 346 -18.50 7.43 4.94
CA SER A 346 -17.35 7.88 5.73
C SER A 346 -16.14 6.96 5.58
N LEU A 347 -16.31 5.76 5.02
CA LEU A 347 -15.24 4.81 4.77
C LEU A 347 -14.51 5.14 3.46
N PRO A 348 -13.22 4.79 3.35
CA PRO A 348 -12.45 5.07 2.15
C PRO A 348 -12.93 4.18 0.99
N LEU A 349 -13.09 4.78 -0.19
CA LEU A 349 -13.46 4.10 -1.43
C LEU A 349 -12.31 4.21 -2.43
N GLU A 350 -12.24 3.28 -3.38
CA GLU A 350 -11.37 3.47 -4.54
C GLU A 350 -12.13 4.28 -5.60
N SER A 351 -11.51 5.31 -6.17
CA SER A 351 -12.27 6.30 -6.97
C SER A 351 -11.54 6.85 -8.20
N GLY A 352 -10.41 6.25 -8.59
CA GLY A 352 -9.58 6.74 -9.69
C GLY A 352 -10.21 6.77 -11.07
N THR A 353 -11.29 6.02 -11.28
CA THR A 353 -12.05 5.98 -12.53
C THR A 353 -13.18 7.00 -12.56
N GLY A 354 -13.31 7.85 -11.53
CA GLY A 354 -14.44 8.76 -11.34
C GLY A 354 -15.69 8.09 -10.75
N VAL A 355 -15.62 6.79 -10.46
CA VAL A 355 -16.68 6.03 -9.80
C VAL A 355 -16.16 5.48 -8.48
N ASN A 356 -16.85 5.80 -7.38
CA ASN A 356 -16.52 5.27 -6.06
C ASN A 356 -16.90 3.78 -5.98
N VAL A 357 -15.91 2.92 -5.84
CA VAL A 357 -16.08 1.48 -5.70
C VAL A 357 -15.67 0.99 -4.31
N VAL A 358 -16.42 0.00 -3.81
CA VAL A 358 -16.11 -0.68 -2.55
C VAL A 358 -14.97 -1.66 -2.79
N VAL A 359 -13.91 -1.57 -1.98
CA VAL A 359 -12.73 -2.43 -2.06
C VAL A 359 -12.44 -3.05 -0.69
N CYS A 360 -11.50 -4.01 -0.62
CA CYS A 360 -11.13 -4.63 0.66
C CYS A 360 -10.76 -3.57 1.72
N LEU A 361 -9.98 -2.56 1.33
CA LEU A 361 -9.55 -1.49 2.22
C LEU A 361 -10.65 -0.48 2.59
N THR A 362 -11.85 -0.58 2.02
CA THR A 362 -13.03 0.15 2.51
C THR A 362 -13.44 -0.36 3.88
N CYS A 363 -13.40 -1.67 4.09
CA CYS A 363 -13.83 -2.30 5.33
C CYS A 363 -12.67 -2.66 6.25
N HIS A 364 -11.53 -3.02 5.66
CA HIS A 364 -10.40 -3.60 6.36
C HIS A 364 -9.24 -2.61 6.50
N GLN A 365 -8.58 -2.69 7.65
CA GLN A 365 -7.21 -2.23 7.83
C GLN A 365 -6.26 -3.24 7.17
N ALA A 366 -5.09 -2.77 6.73
CA ALA A 366 -4.15 -3.60 5.98
C ALA A 366 -3.35 -4.56 6.86
N HIS A 367 -3.06 -4.19 8.11
CA HIS A 367 -2.12 -4.90 8.97
C HIS A 367 -2.83 -5.67 10.09
N GLY A 368 -3.39 -4.93 11.04
CA GLY A 368 -4.11 -5.38 12.22
C GLY A 368 -5.19 -4.37 12.55
N THR A 369 -6.00 -4.63 13.57
CA THR A 369 -7.01 -3.67 14.04
C THR A 369 -7.08 -3.62 15.56
N PHE A 370 -7.32 -2.43 16.10
CA PHE A 370 -7.72 -2.25 17.49
C PHE A 370 -9.24 -2.19 17.66
N LYS A 371 -9.99 -2.28 16.56
CA LYS A 371 -11.44 -2.23 16.59
C LYS A 371 -11.97 -3.55 17.17
N THR A 372 -12.91 -3.38 18.07
CA THR A 372 -13.58 -4.44 18.81
C THR A 372 -14.74 -4.99 18.00
N GLY A 373 -15.25 -6.15 18.39
CA GLY A 373 -16.44 -6.73 17.79
C GLY A 373 -16.12 -7.84 16.81
N GLU A 374 -16.51 -9.04 17.19
CA GLU A 374 -16.34 -10.22 16.38
C GLU A 374 -17.59 -10.44 15.52
N SER A 375 -17.39 -11.04 14.35
CA SER A 375 -18.49 -11.69 13.65
C SER A 375 -19.10 -12.74 14.58
N ALA A 376 -20.40 -12.61 14.88
CA ALA A 376 -21.11 -13.60 15.69
C ALA A 376 -21.08 -15.01 15.09
N ILE A 377 -20.76 -15.13 13.80
CA ILE A 377 -20.66 -16.40 13.08
C ILE A 377 -19.24 -16.97 13.14
N THR A 378 -18.21 -16.13 12.99
CA THR A 378 -16.83 -16.60 12.81
C THR A 378 -15.91 -16.33 14.00
N GLY A 379 -16.35 -15.55 15.00
CA GLY A 379 -15.48 -15.06 16.07
C GLY A 379 -14.36 -14.14 15.57
N SER A 380 -14.40 -13.73 14.29
CA SER A 380 -13.32 -12.97 13.64
C SER A 380 -13.57 -11.47 13.71
N THR A 381 -12.55 -10.67 14.05
CA THR A 381 -12.55 -9.21 13.87
C THR A 381 -12.25 -8.82 12.43
N ALA A 382 -11.77 -9.75 11.61
CA ALA A 382 -11.52 -9.57 10.18
C ALA A 382 -10.85 -8.23 9.82
N LEU A 383 -9.92 -7.71 10.64
CA LEU A 383 -9.25 -6.43 10.37
C LEU A 383 -10.18 -5.21 10.22
N ILE A 384 -11.40 -5.22 10.77
CA ILE A 384 -12.41 -4.16 10.52
C ILE A 384 -11.96 -2.75 10.94
N ARG A 385 -12.46 -1.73 10.23
CA ARG A 385 -12.21 -0.29 10.49
C ARG A 385 -13.14 0.35 11.52
N MET A 386 -14.20 -0.32 11.92
CA MET A 386 -15.20 0.18 12.89
C MET A 386 -15.44 -0.86 13.97
N ASP A 387 -15.79 -0.41 15.18
CA ASP A 387 -16.19 -1.31 16.25
C ASP A 387 -17.50 -2.02 15.89
N ARG A 388 -17.60 -3.30 16.28
CA ARG A 388 -18.73 -4.18 15.98
C ARG A 388 -18.91 -4.33 14.47
N GLN A 389 -20.02 -4.93 14.06
CA GLN A 389 -20.40 -4.97 12.65
C GLN A 389 -21.00 -3.63 12.17
N ALA A 390 -20.60 -2.49 12.75
CA ALA A 390 -21.07 -1.15 12.37
C ALA A 390 -20.68 -0.80 10.94
N ILE A 391 -19.59 -1.39 10.43
CA ILE A 391 -19.20 -1.31 9.01
C ILE A 391 -20.36 -1.74 8.08
N CYS A 392 -21.14 -2.75 8.48
CA CYS A 392 -22.29 -3.19 7.71
C CYS A 392 -23.41 -2.12 7.74
N GLN A 393 -23.63 -1.46 8.88
CA GLN A 393 -24.64 -0.41 9.00
C GLN A 393 -24.28 0.84 8.19
N GLU A 394 -22.99 1.16 8.05
CA GLU A 394 -22.55 2.30 7.26
C GLU A 394 -23.01 2.21 5.79
N CYS A 395 -22.98 1.00 5.22
CA CYS A 395 -23.40 0.78 3.83
C CYS A 395 -24.86 0.30 3.72
N HIS A 396 -25.36 -0.44 4.70
CA HIS A 396 -26.72 -0.99 4.66
C HIS A 396 -27.77 -0.15 5.38
N LYS A 397 -27.40 0.96 6.05
CA LYS A 397 -28.24 2.02 6.66
C LYS A 397 -29.67 1.58 7.02
N LYS A 398 -29.80 0.49 7.79
CA LYS A 398 -31.05 -0.14 8.18
C LYS A 398 -31.31 0.02 9.67
#